data_AF-A0A1F2QBA1-F1
#
_entry.id   AF-A0A1F2QBA1-F1
#
_cell.length_a   1.000
_cell.length_b   1.000
_cell.length_c   1.000
_cell.angle_alpha   90.00
_cell.angle_beta   90.00
_cell.angle_gamma   90.00
#
_symmetry.space_group_name_H-M   'P 1'
#
loop_
_entity.id
_entity.type
_entity.pdbx_description
1 polymer ?
#
loop_
_entity_poly.entity_id
_entity_poly.type
_entity_poly.pdbx_seq_one_letter_code
_entity_poly.pdbx_strand_id
1 'polypeptide(L)'
;MASRRLPLVVAAAGVAAGWGAARYAAFAPLLWLAILAVLVALASAERRLFDRRWLFVGLVLLGCSWMVAADHEAALRLSLLFVMAALLFGLARRAPPDDRLVGLIALGIALTALVALTQVFGGLERARGMVTDLPPQWREAAAARLGGGRVFGTSALPGHFAALLLLAAPLVIERGWRSVRWRRVGWSALLALVAVAMVLTRSLAAPAIAAVLLVPLAADKVRSRLVQVGAGLVLVVAVAVVASRHDLGSLEPIRLRWVNWQTTGWVFGQHRWLGVGLGGVGQAGLLAPTAAANITPYAHNTYLQLLAELGIAGVGVLAAGVWALLRLIRTGFATHPGLALAVATIPLHNVVDFSAYAPEVLLPWAVLAGTLAGRSLPLPERPLRGSVVLTLAGIGALLSTLVWRGEVELVSATAPPSARPVETALAAARWVPWEVTPVEFAAGLALEGVEPAVVLSNVDRLLAARAWVRPHSASWAESRCRLLLAQGRQGEALVWAREARRRAPWREGLTELEAACSRPR
;
A
#
# COMPACT_ATOMS: atom_id res chain seq x y z
N MET A 1 15.88 -23.25 21.00
CA MET A 1 14.76 -23.75 20.15
C MET A 1 14.14 -22.66 19.27
N ALA A 2 13.97 -21.42 19.74
CA ALA A 2 13.37 -20.33 18.97
C ALA A 2 14.06 -20.05 17.61
N SER A 3 15.40 -20.03 17.58
CA SER A 3 16.17 -19.76 16.36
C SER A 3 15.94 -20.78 15.23
N ARG A 4 15.69 -22.06 15.54
CA ARG A 4 15.40 -23.10 14.54
C ARG A 4 14.05 -22.93 13.85
N ARG A 5 13.08 -22.28 14.52
CA ARG A 5 11.72 -22.05 13.97
C ARG A 5 11.58 -20.70 13.28
N LEU A 6 12.53 -19.79 13.45
CA LEU A 6 12.48 -18.44 12.89
C LEU A 6 12.25 -18.41 11.36
N PRO A 7 12.96 -19.21 10.53
CA PRO A 7 12.72 -19.22 9.09
C PRO A 7 11.27 -19.57 8.71
N LEU A 8 10.65 -20.49 9.44
CA LEU A 8 9.25 -20.89 9.23
C LEU A 8 8.29 -19.74 9.57
N VAL A 9 8.52 -19.04 10.69
CA VAL A 9 7.67 -17.90 11.09
C VAL A 9 7.78 -16.76 10.08
N VAL A 10 9.00 -16.47 9.60
CA VAL A 10 9.24 -15.46 8.55
C VAL A 10 8.54 -15.85 7.25
N ALA A 11 8.63 -17.11 6.84
CA ALA A 11 7.94 -17.60 5.66
C ALA A 11 6.42 -17.50 5.79
N ALA A 12 5.87 -17.88 6.95
CA ALA A 12 4.44 -17.78 7.24
C ALA A 12 3.97 -16.32 7.22
N ALA A 13 4.75 -15.38 7.77
CA ALA A 13 4.47 -13.95 7.70
C ALA A 13 4.44 -13.43 6.25
N GLY A 14 5.39 -13.84 5.41
CA GLY A 14 5.42 -13.52 3.99
C GLY A 14 4.20 -14.04 3.23
N VAL A 15 3.77 -15.28 3.50
CA VAL A 15 2.54 -15.83 2.91
C VAL A 15 1.32 -15.06 3.40
N ALA A 16 1.15 -14.93 4.72
CA ALA A 16 -0.03 -14.32 5.32
C ALA A 16 -0.22 -12.86 4.86
N ALA A 17 0.87 -12.10 4.68
CA ALA A 17 0.80 -10.75 4.15
C ALA A 17 0.25 -10.70 2.71
N GLY A 18 0.62 -11.63 1.83
CA GLY A 18 0.10 -11.70 0.46
C GLY A 18 -1.41 -11.98 0.37
N TRP A 19 -1.99 -12.55 1.43
CA TRP A 19 -3.44 -12.77 1.56
C TRP A 19 -4.15 -11.61 2.29
N GLY A 20 -3.40 -10.65 2.82
CA GLY A 20 -3.86 -9.71 3.83
C GLY A 20 -4.51 -8.42 3.34
N ALA A 21 -4.48 -8.03 2.05
CA ALA A 21 -4.87 -6.66 1.69
C ALA A 21 -6.33 -6.31 2.00
N ALA A 22 -7.27 -7.23 1.73
CA ALA A 22 -8.69 -7.00 1.99
C ALA A 22 -9.04 -6.87 3.50
N ARG A 23 -8.11 -7.25 4.39
CA ARG A 23 -8.29 -7.24 5.85
C ARG A 23 -7.07 -6.67 6.56
N TYR A 24 -6.28 -5.83 5.88
CA TYR A 24 -4.94 -5.52 6.34
C TYR A 24 -4.93 -4.88 7.72
N ALA A 25 -5.91 -4.04 8.02
CA ALA A 25 -6.02 -3.44 9.33
C ALA A 25 -6.32 -4.43 10.46
N ALA A 26 -7.08 -5.51 10.20
CA ALA A 26 -7.27 -6.60 11.16
C ALA A 26 -6.05 -7.53 11.25
N PHE A 27 -5.28 -7.64 10.16
CA PHE A 27 -4.11 -8.50 10.09
C PHE A 27 -2.84 -7.85 10.67
N ALA A 28 -2.69 -6.53 10.53
CA ALA A 28 -1.49 -5.80 10.94
C ALA A 28 -1.15 -5.96 12.44
N PRO A 29 -2.11 -5.85 13.40
CA PRO A 29 -1.81 -6.08 14.81
C PRO A 29 -1.28 -7.48 15.07
N LEU A 30 -1.87 -8.50 14.46
CA LEU A 30 -1.43 -9.90 14.61
C LEU A 30 -0.01 -10.08 14.10
N LEU A 31 0.33 -9.48 12.96
CA LEU A 31 1.67 -9.55 12.39
C LEU A 31 2.69 -8.82 13.26
N TRP A 32 2.37 -7.63 13.78
CA TRP A 32 3.23 -6.91 14.72
C TRP A 32 3.45 -7.67 16.03
N LEU A 33 2.39 -8.25 16.61
CA LEU A 33 2.50 -9.09 17.80
C LEU A 33 3.34 -10.34 17.55
N ALA A 34 3.21 -10.96 16.38
CA ALA A 34 4.05 -12.09 15.98
C ALA A 34 5.52 -11.69 15.85
N ILE A 35 5.82 -10.55 15.21
CA ILE A 35 7.18 -10.00 15.12
C ILE A 35 7.74 -9.71 16.51
N LEU A 36 6.96 -9.08 17.39
CA LEU A 36 7.37 -8.77 18.76
C LEU A 36 7.65 -10.04 19.57
N ALA A 37 6.75 -11.02 19.52
CA ALA A 37 6.92 -12.30 20.21
C ALA A 37 8.17 -13.04 19.75
N VAL A 38 8.43 -13.06 18.44
CA VAL A 38 9.67 -13.59 17.87
C VAL A 38 10.89 -12.86 18.42
N LEU A 39 10.89 -11.53 18.39
CA LEU A 39 12.02 -10.73 18.87
C LEU A 39 12.27 -10.96 20.36
N VAL A 40 11.23 -11.07 21.18
CA VAL A 40 11.34 -11.38 22.62
C VAL A 40 11.96 -12.77 22.81
N ALA A 41 11.55 -13.75 22.02
CA ALA A 41 12.07 -15.12 22.11
C ALA A 41 13.52 -15.29 21.62
N LEU A 42 14.03 -14.35 20.81
CA LEU A 42 15.42 -14.35 20.36
C LEU A 42 16.37 -13.87 21.46
N ALA A 43 17.58 -14.42 21.51
CA ALA A 43 18.63 -13.93 22.41
C ALA A 43 19.05 -12.50 22.02
N SER A 44 19.57 -11.71 22.97
CA SER A 44 19.98 -10.31 22.73
C SER A 44 20.98 -10.17 21.56
N ALA A 45 21.91 -11.13 21.43
CA ALA A 45 22.85 -11.18 20.31
C ALA A 45 22.19 -11.49 18.95
N GLU A 46 21.04 -12.16 18.94
CA GLU A 46 20.31 -12.51 17.72
C GLU A 46 19.38 -11.40 17.22
N ARG A 47 19.00 -10.44 18.07
CA ARG A 47 18.17 -9.26 17.73
C ARG A 47 18.94 -8.18 16.95
N ARG A 48 20.16 -8.47 16.54
CA ARG A 48 21.12 -7.61 15.84
C ARG A 48 20.83 -7.57 14.33
N LEU A 49 19.65 -7.08 13.95
CA LEU A 49 19.11 -7.22 12.58
C LEU A 49 19.64 -6.21 11.56
N PHE A 50 19.97 -5.00 12.01
CA PHE A 50 20.29 -3.87 11.13
C PHE A 50 21.61 -3.24 11.51
N ASP A 51 22.26 -2.61 10.52
CA ASP A 51 23.38 -1.72 10.76
C ASP A 51 22.88 -0.40 11.37
N ARG A 52 23.57 0.09 12.42
CA ARG A 52 23.21 1.31 13.12
C ARG A 52 23.12 2.55 12.23
N ARG A 53 23.95 2.64 11.18
CA ARG A 53 23.96 3.80 10.26
C ARG A 53 22.66 3.91 9.49
N TRP A 54 22.19 2.79 8.94
CA TRP A 54 20.98 2.75 8.12
C TRP A 54 19.71 3.05 8.93
N LEU A 55 19.62 2.58 10.17
CA LEU A 55 18.49 2.95 11.03
C LEU A 55 18.52 4.42 11.40
N PHE A 56 19.69 4.98 11.75
CA PHE A 56 19.78 6.39 12.09
C PHE A 56 19.29 7.26 10.92
N VAL A 57 19.78 6.97 9.71
CA VAL A 57 19.34 7.64 8.48
C VAL A 57 17.83 7.47 8.27
N GLY A 58 17.30 6.25 8.43
CA GLY A 58 15.86 5.98 8.30
C GLY A 58 15.02 6.75 9.32
N LEU A 59 15.43 6.78 10.59
CA LEU A 59 14.72 7.50 11.66
C LEU A 59 14.77 9.01 11.46
N VAL A 60 15.90 9.56 11.00
CA VAL A 60 16.01 10.98 10.66
C VAL A 60 15.06 11.33 9.51
N LEU A 61 15.04 10.52 8.44
CA LEU A 61 14.10 10.74 7.34
C LEU A 61 12.64 10.64 7.76
N LEU A 62 12.28 9.65 8.59
CA LEU A 62 10.92 9.54 9.12
C LEU A 62 10.56 10.74 10.01
N GLY A 63 11.48 11.20 10.85
CA GLY A 63 11.31 12.40 11.68
C GLY A 63 11.08 13.65 10.83
N CYS A 64 11.97 13.90 9.86
CA CYS A 64 11.83 15.02 8.92
C CYS A 64 10.53 14.93 8.11
N SER A 65 10.21 13.75 7.59
CA SER A 65 8.96 13.47 6.87
C SER A 65 7.74 13.81 7.71
N TRP A 66 7.74 13.48 9.01
CA TRP A 66 6.62 13.78 9.90
C TRP A 66 6.48 15.28 10.11
N MET A 67 7.57 16.02 10.29
CA MET A 67 7.54 17.47 10.51
C MET A 67 6.92 18.26 9.34
N VAL A 68 6.99 17.73 8.13
CA VAL A 68 6.47 18.38 6.90
C VAL A 68 5.27 17.66 6.30
N ALA A 69 4.68 16.71 7.02
CA ALA A 69 3.61 15.87 6.49
C ALA A 69 2.36 16.69 6.15
N ALA A 70 1.97 16.69 4.88
CA ALA A 70 0.70 17.24 4.44
C ALA A 70 -0.50 16.39 4.89
N ASP A 71 -0.27 15.09 5.17
CA ASP A 71 -1.22 14.14 5.73
C ASP A 71 -0.53 13.29 6.82
N HIS A 72 -0.68 13.67 8.09
CA HIS A 72 -0.03 12.95 9.19
C HIS A 72 -0.61 11.55 9.42
N GLU A 73 -1.89 11.35 9.09
CA GLU A 73 -2.54 10.04 9.19
C GLU A 73 -1.92 9.07 8.18
N ALA A 74 -1.75 9.50 6.92
CA ALA A 74 -1.05 8.71 5.90
C ALA A 74 0.42 8.47 6.27
N ALA A 75 1.12 9.52 6.76
CA ALA A 75 2.52 9.43 7.16
C ALA A 75 2.74 8.39 8.25
N LEU A 76 1.89 8.35 9.28
CA LEU A 76 1.97 7.33 10.34
C LEU A 76 1.73 5.92 9.78
N ARG A 77 0.65 5.72 9.01
CA ARG A 77 0.30 4.40 8.45
C ARG A 77 1.42 3.84 7.58
N LEU A 78 2.00 4.68 6.73
CA LEU A 78 3.13 4.30 5.86
C LEU A 78 4.42 4.08 6.64
N SER A 79 4.68 4.90 7.67
CA SER A 79 5.82 4.68 8.57
C SER A 79 5.75 3.32 9.25
N LEU A 80 4.58 2.95 9.78
CA LEU A 80 4.36 1.62 10.36
C LEU A 80 4.58 0.51 9.34
N LEU A 81 4.05 0.65 8.12
CA LEU A 81 4.25 -0.31 7.05
C LEU A 81 5.74 -0.49 6.71
N PHE A 82 6.48 0.60 6.49
CA PHE A 82 7.91 0.53 6.14
C PHE A 82 8.77 -0.01 7.28
N VAL A 83 8.48 0.34 8.54
CA VAL A 83 9.18 -0.24 9.70
C VAL A 83 8.90 -1.75 9.79
N MET A 84 7.66 -2.19 9.59
CA MET A 84 7.33 -3.62 9.59
C MET A 84 8.04 -4.37 8.46
N ALA A 85 8.06 -3.81 7.26
CA ALA A 85 8.80 -4.37 6.12
C ALA A 85 10.29 -4.48 6.43
N ALA A 86 10.90 -3.44 7.02
CA ALA A 86 12.30 -3.48 7.45
C ALA A 86 12.52 -4.61 8.48
N LEU A 87 11.66 -4.76 9.48
CA LEU A 87 11.76 -5.83 10.49
C LEU A 87 11.68 -7.22 9.88
N LEU A 88 10.73 -7.46 8.96
CA LEU A 88 10.64 -8.73 8.25
C LEU A 88 11.86 -9.00 7.37
N PHE A 89 12.38 -7.99 6.67
CA PHE A 89 13.63 -8.08 5.93
C PHE A 89 14.80 -8.47 6.85
N GLY A 90 14.93 -7.82 8.01
CA GLY A 90 15.98 -8.08 8.99
C GLY A 90 15.91 -9.50 9.55
N LEU A 91 14.72 -9.95 9.93
CA LEU A 91 14.48 -11.32 10.43
C LEU A 91 14.78 -12.37 9.35
N ALA A 92 14.32 -12.15 8.12
CA ALA A 92 14.60 -13.01 6.97
C ALA A 92 16.09 -13.06 6.64
N ARG A 93 16.80 -11.92 6.70
CA ARG A 93 18.25 -11.89 6.49
C ARG A 93 19.01 -12.65 7.56
N ARG A 94 18.57 -12.56 8.82
CA ARG A 94 19.24 -13.21 9.96
C ARG A 94 19.07 -14.73 9.94
N ALA A 95 17.91 -15.20 9.51
CA ALA A 95 17.56 -16.62 9.43
C ALA A 95 16.84 -16.88 8.10
N PRO A 96 17.59 -16.92 6.98
CA PRO A 96 17.02 -17.02 5.65
C PRO A 96 16.18 -18.30 5.52
N PRO A 97 14.90 -18.19 5.11
CA PRO A 97 14.12 -19.32 4.62
C PRO A 97 14.96 -20.19 3.70
N ASP A 98 14.97 -21.51 3.96
CA ASP A 98 15.61 -22.48 3.09
C ASP A 98 14.84 -22.64 1.77
N ASP A 99 15.33 -23.47 0.87
CA ASP A 99 14.63 -23.65 -0.40
C ASP A 99 13.20 -24.15 -0.19
N ARG A 100 12.97 -25.14 0.67
CA ARG A 100 11.61 -25.66 0.90
C ARG A 100 10.66 -24.54 1.29
N LEU A 101 11.05 -23.69 2.24
CA LEU A 101 10.27 -22.55 2.71
C LEU A 101 10.07 -21.48 1.63
N VAL A 102 11.09 -21.13 0.84
CA VAL A 102 10.93 -20.21 -0.31
C VAL A 102 9.90 -20.76 -1.31
N GLY A 103 9.86 -22.07 -1.52
CA GLY A 103 8.86 -22.73 -2.36
C GLY A 103 7.45 -22.65 -1.77
N LEU A 104 7.31 -22.75 -0.45
CA LEU A 104 6.04 -22.56 0.24
C LEU A 104 5.56 -21.10 0.18
N ILE A 105 6.47 -20.14 0.25
CA ILE A 105 6.14 -18.72 0.01
C ILE A 105 5.61 -18.54 -1.40
N ALA A 106 6.33 -19.04 -2.42
CA ALA A 106 5.91 -18.97 -3.81
C ALA A 106 4.56 -19.65 -4.05
N LEU A 107 4.35 -20.84 -3.50
CA LEU A 107 3.08 -21.56 -3.56
C LEU A 107 1.96 -20.77 -2.89
N GLY A 108 2.17 -20.30 -1.66
CA GLY A 108 1.18 -19.54 -0.89
C GLY A 108 0.77 -18.25 -1.59
N ILE A 109 1.72 -17.52 -2.19
CA ILE A 109 1.43 -16.34 -3.01
C ILE A 109 0.70 -16.74 -4.30
N ALA A 110 1.17 -17.75 -5.03
CA ALA A 110 0.54 -18.18 -6.28
C ALA A 110 -0.91 -18.66 -6.07
N LEU A 111 -1.22 -19.29 -4.93
CA LEU A 111 -2.57 -19.73 -4.59
C LEU A 111 -3.56 -18.58 -4.37
N THR A 112 -3.09 -17.33 -4.19
CA THR A 112 -3.98 -16.16 -4.21
C THR A 112 -4.70 -16.00 -5.55
N ALA A 113 -4.17 -16.58 -6.64
CA ALA A 113 -4.82 -16.66 -7.95
C ALA A 113 -6.19 -17.36 -7.90
N LEU A 114 -6.42 -18.26 -6.93
CA LEU A 114 -7.73 -18.88 -6.73
C LEU A 114 -8.79 -17.84 -6.35
N VAL A 115 -8.42 -16.81 -5.58
CA VAL A 115 -9.33 -15.71 -5.23
C VAL A 115 -9.76 -14.95 -6.49
N ALA A 116 -8.83 -14.71 -7.43
CA ALA A 116 -9.17 -14.09 -8.71
C ALA A 116 -10.15 -14.95 -9.54
N LEU A 117 -10.01 -16.27 -9.52
CA LEU A 117 -10.99 -17.15 -10.16
C LEU A 117 -12.36 -17.04 -9.48
N THR A 118 -12.43 -17.04 -8.15
CA THR A 118 -13.72 -16.86 -7.44
C THR A 118 -14.39 -15.52 -7.73
N GLN A 119 -13.60 -14.48 -8.01
CA GLN A 119 -14.11 -13.18 -8.46
C GLN A 119 -14.77 -13.27 -9.83
N VAL A 120 -14.18 -13.98 -10.78
CA VAL A 120 -14.78 -14.19 -12.11
C VAL A 120 -16.02 -15.07 -12.04
N PHE A 121 -16.01 -16.13 -11.21
CA PHE A 121 -17.15 -17.03 -11.03
C PHE A 121 -18.20 -16.47 -10.05
N GLY A 122 -18.66 -15.25 -10.34
CA GLY A 122 -19.79 -14.61 -9.65
C GLY A 122 -19.43 -13.76 -8.43
N GLY A 123 -18.16 -13.67 -8.03
CA GLY A 123 -17.74 -12.78 -6.95
C GLY A 123 -17.86 -11.29 -7.31
N LEU A 124 -17.48 -10.91 -8.53
CA LEU A 124 -17.65 -9.53 -9.02
C LEU A 124 -19.11 -9.16 -9.19
N GLU A 125 -19.95 -10.09 -9.62
CA GLU A 125 -21.39 -9.84 -9.78
C GLU A 125 -22.07 -9.63 -8.43
N ARG A 126 -21.75 -10.48 -7.43
CA ARG A 126 -22.17 -10.25 -6.05
C ARG A 126 -21.70 -8.89 -5.53
N ALA A 127 -20.45 -8.51 -5.78
CA ALA A 127 -19.93 -7.21 -5.37
C ALA A 127 -20.67 -6.05 -6.04
N ARG A 128 -21.09 -6.18 -7.31
CA ARG A 128 -21.92 -5.18 -8.01
C ARG A 128 -23.30 -5.05 -7.38
N GLY A 129 -23.92 -6.17 -7.02
CA GLY A 129 -25.21 -6.17 -6.32
C GLY A 129 -25.16 -5.41 -4.99
N MET A 130 -24.02 -5.40 -4.31
CA MET A 130 -23.82 -4.65 -3.06
C MET A 130 -23.56 -3.15 -3.26
N VAL A 131 -23.32 -2.68 -4.49
CA VAL A 131 -23.05 -1.25 -4.74
C VAL A 131 -24.29 -0.40 -4.45
N THR A 132 -25.50 -0.94 -4.65
CA THR A 132 -26.75 -0.23 -4.38
C THR A 132 -26.90 0.13 -2.90
N ASP A 133 -26.31 -0.69 -2.02
CA ASP A 133 -26.40 -0.55 -0.58
C ASP A 133 -25.36 0.46 -0.04
N LEU A 134 -24.42 0.91 -0.88
CA LEU A 134 -23.46 1.94 -0.49
C LEU A 134 -24.11 3.32 -0.40
N PRO A 135 -23.56 4.24 0.43
CA PRO A 135 -23.95 5.65 0.43
C PRO A 135 -23.84 6.27 -0.98
N PRO A 136 -24.74 7.19 -1.38
CA PRO A 136 -24.78 7.77 -2.72
C PRO A 136 -23.42 8.28 -3.22
N GLN A 137 -22.64 8.93 -2.35
CA GLN A 137 -21.32 9.44 -2.68
C GLN A 137 -20.29 8.38 -3.13
N TRP A 138 -20.50 7.10 -2.81
CA TRP A 138 -19.55 6.03 -3.12
C TRP A 138 -20.01 5.11 -4.26
N ARG A 139 -21.31 5.16 -4.61
CA ARG A 139 -21.92 4.26 -5.60
C ARG A 139 -21.25 4.37 -6.96
N GLU A 140 -21.07 5.59 -7.46
CA GLU A 140 -20.54 5.82 -8.80
C GLU A 140 -19.09 5.31 -8.92
N ALA A 141 -18.23 5.67 -7.97
CA ALA A 141 -16.84 5.23 -7.95
C ALA A 141 -16.72 3.70 -7.82
N ALA A 142 -17.54 3.07 -6.96
CA ALA A 142 -17.57 1.62 -6.79
C ALA A 142 -18.10 0.92 -8.05
N ALA A 143 -19.19 1.43 -8.64
CA ALA A 143 -19.78 0.92 -9.89
C ALA A 143 -18.79 1.00 -11.05
N ALA A 144 -18.13 2.15 -11.24
CA ALA A 144 -17.14 2.34 -12.30
C ALA A 144 -15.97 1.34 -12.16
N ARG A 145 -15.50 1.12 -10.92
CA ARG A 145 -14.40 0.20 -10.63
C ARG A 145 -14.75 -1.27 -10.89
N LEU A 146 -15.97 -1.68 -10.50
CA LEU A 146 -16.47 -3.04 -10.74
C LEU A 146 -16.93 -3.26 -12.18
N GLY A 147 -17.37 -2.20 -12.87
CA GLY A 147 -17.79 -2.22 -14.27
C GLY A 147 -16.66 -2.62 -15.21
N GLY A 148 -15.41 -2.27 -14.87
CA GLY A 148 -14.22 -2.67 -15.63
C GLY A 148 -13.95 -4.17 -15.66
N GLY A 149 -14.62 -4.98 -14.81
CA GLY A 149 -14.50 -6.45 -14.80
C GLY A 149 -13.10 -6.98 -14.49
N ARG A 150 -12.22 -6.13 -13.94
CA ARG A 150 -10.84 -6.49 -13.61
C ARG A 150 -10.81 -7.19 -12.26
N VAL A 151 -10.14 -8.33 -12.19
CA VAL A 151 -9.93 -9.01 -10.90
C VAL A 151 -8.85 -8.28 -10.10
N PHE A 152 -9.08 -8.15 -8.81
CA PHE A 152 -8.15 -7.56 -7.85
C PHE A 152 -7.57 -8.60 -6.88
N GLY A 153 -8.06 -9.84 -6.94
CA GLY A 153 -7.55 -10.95 -6.14
C GLY A 153 -7.58 -10.62 -4.65
N THR A 154 -6.44 -10.78 -3.99
CA THR A 154 -6.26 -10.43 -2.58
C THR A 154 -5.86 -8.97 -2.35
N SER A 155 -5.64 -8.18 -3.41
CA SER A 155 -5.20 -6.78 -3.35
C SER A 155 -6.36 -5.79 -3.52
N ALA A 156 -6.15 -4.52 -3.17
CA ALA A 156 -7.12 -3.47 -3.47
C ALA A 156 -7.13 -3.07 -4.95
N LEU A 157 -6.00 -3.24 -5.65
CA LEU A 157 -5.79 -2.80 -7.03
C LEU A 157 -5.36 -3.99 -7.92
N PRO A 158 -5.91 -4.13 -9.13
CA PRO A 158 -5.50 -5.20 -10.05
C PRO A 158 -4.00 -5.17 -10.41
N GLY A 159 -3.41 -3.97 -10.51
CA GLY A 159 -1.97 -3.81 -10.75
C GLY A 159 -1.11 -4.39 -9.63
N HIS A 160 -1.49 -4.12 -8.37
CA HIS A 160 -0.79 -4.65 -7.19
C HIS A 160 -0.90 -6.18 -7.10
N PHE A 161 -2.08 -6.72 -7.43
CA PHE A 161 -2.27 -8.17 -7.47
C PHE A 161 -1.41 -8.82 -8.56
N ALA A 162 -1.34 -8.19 -9.74
CA ALA A 162 -0.46 -8.67 -10.81
C ALA A 162 1.03 -8.62 -10.41
N ALA A 163 1.46 -7.58 -9.69
CA ALA A 163 2.81 -7.50 -9.14
C ALA A 163 3.10 -8.62 -8.12
N LEU A 164 2.13 -8.94 -7.27
CA LEU A 164 2.21 -10.04 -6.30
C LEU A 164 2.30 -11.41 -7.00
N LEU A 165 1.53 -11.64 -8.06
CA LEU A 165 1.62 -12.86 -8.88
C LEU A 165 2.98 -12.96 -9.59
N LEU A 166 3.46 -11.84 -10.14
CA LEU A 166 4.76 -11.77 -10.82
C LEU A 166 5.94 -11.93 -9.84
N LEU A 167 5.76 -11.60 -8.57
CA LEU A 167 6.73 -11.88 -7.50
C LEU A 167 6.94 -13.40 -7.32
N ALA A 168 5.87 -14.20 -7.43
CA ALA A 168 5.94 -15.65 -7.27
C ALA A 168 6.42 -16.38 -8.53
N ALA A 169 6.16 -15.84 -9.72
CA ALA A 169 6.37 -16.55 -10.99
C ALA A 169 7.80 -17.08 -11.20
N PRO A 170 8.90 -16.32 -10.98
CA PRO A 170 10.26 -16.84 -11.15
C PRO A 170 10.56 -18.04 -10.23
N LEU A 171 10.02 -18.03 -9.00
CA LEU A 171 10.21 -19.10 -8.02
C LEU A 171 9.43 -20.36 -8.41
N VAL A 172 8.20 -20.20 -8.91
CA VAL A 172 7.37 -21.30 -9.42
C VAL A 172 8.04 -21.97 -10.63
N ILE A 173 8.57 -21.16 -11.56
CA ILE A 173 9.29 -21.66 -12.75
C ILE A 173 10.54 -22.45 -12.33
N GLU A 174 11.39 -21.87 -11.47
CA GLU A 174 12.62 -22.52 -11.00
C GLU A 174 12.31 -23.87 -10.30
N ARG A 175 11.23 -23.91 -9.51
CA ARG A 175 10.78 -25.14 -8.83
C ARG A 175 10.25 -26.20 -9.78
N GLY A 176 9.41 -25.81 -10.74
CA GLY A 176 8.90 -26.73 -11.75
C GLY A 176 10.03 -27.37 -12.55
N TRP A 177 11.04 -26.58 -12.91
CA TRP A 177 12.20 -27.05 -13.65
C TRP A 177 13.01 -28.11 -12.89
N ARG A 178 13.32 -27.85 -11.61
CA ARG A 178 14.11 -28.75 -10.75
C ARG A 178 13.34 -29.96 -10.23
N SER A 179 12.03 -30.03 -10.44
CA SER A 179 11.17 -31.08 -9.91
C SER A 179 11.13 -32.34 -10.79
N VAL A 180 10.91 -33.49 -10.14
CA VAL A 180 10.58 -34.77 -10.80
C VAL A 180 9.24 -34.69 -11.55
N ARG A 181 9.01 -35.62 -12.50
CA ARG A 181 7.93 -35.53 -13.50
C ARG A 181 6.54 -35.19 -12.95
N TRP A 182 6.07 -35.85 -11.89
CA TRP A 182 4.74 -35.59 -11.34
C TRP A 182 4.65 -34.22 -10.62
N ARG A 183 5.68 -33.83 -9.86
CA ARG A 183 5.74 -32.51 -9.21
C ARG A 183 5.83 -31.38 -10.23
N ARG A 184 6.53 -31.64 -11.36
CA ARG A 184 6.59 -30.69 -12.47
C ARG A 184 5.22 -30.38 -13.03
N VAL A 185 4.33 -31.37 -13.17
CA VAL A 185 2.92 -31.14 -13.59
C VAL A 185 2.22 -30.18 -12.62
N GLY A 186 2.36 -30.41 -11.30
CA GLY A 186 1.78 -29.52 -10.29
C GLY A 186 2.29 -28.07 -10.38
N TRP A 187 3.60 -27.87 -10.53
CA TRP A 187 4.17 -26.53 -10.71
C TRP A 187 3.77 -25.87 -12.04
N SER A 188 3.65 -26.65 -13.12
CA SER A 188 3.15 -26.13 -14.40
C SER A 188 1.69 -25.71 -14.31
N ALA A 189 0.84 -26.49 -13.62
CA ALA A 189 -0.56 -26.13 -13.38
C ALA A 189 -0.65 -24.85 -12.53
N LEU A 190 0.20 -24.72 -11.51
CA LEU A 190 0.27 -23.50 -10.70
C LEU A 190 0.73 -22.28 -11.53
N LEU A 191 1.72 -22.44 -12.41
CA LEU A 191 2.15 -21.38 -13.30
C LEU A 191 1.05 -20.96 -14.28
N ALA A 192 0.31 -21.93 -14.83
CA ALA A 192 -0.84 -21.67 -15.69
C ALA A 192 -1.93 -20.90 -14.92
N LEU A 193 -2.20 -21.28 -13.68
CA LEU A 193 -3.13 -20.57 -12.80
C LEU A 193 -2.67 -19.11 -12.55
N VAL A 194 -1.38 -18.90 -12.27
CA VAL A 194 -0.79 -17.56 -12.12
C VAL A 194 -0.94 -16.75 -13.42
N ALA A 195 -0.65 -17.33 -14.58
CA ALA A 195 -0.77 -16.67 -15.87
C ALA A 195 -2.23 -16.27 -16.18
N VAL A 196 -3.19 -17.17 -15.94
CA VAL A 196 -4.62 -16.89 -16.10
C VAL A 196 -5.05 -15.75 -15.18
N ALA A 197 -4.70 -15.80 -13.89
CA ALA A 197 -5.03 -14.72 -12.96
C ALA A 197 -4.37 -13.39 -13.36
N MET A 198 -3.13 -13.40 -13.86
CA MET A 198 -2.48 -12.20 -14.41
C MET A 198 -3.25 -11.62 -15.60
N VAL A 199 -3.71 -12.44 -16.54
CA VAL A 199 -4.56 -11.99 -17.66
C VAL A 199 -5.84 -11.35 -17.14
N LEU A 200 -6.49 -11.98 -16.16
CA LEU A 200 -7.73 -11.49 -15.55
C LEU A 200 -7.56 -10.14 -14.83
N THR A 201 -6.36 -9.81 -14.33
CA THR A 201 -6.08 -8.47 -13.75
C THR A 201 -6.13 -7.36 -14.79
N ARG A 202 -5.91 -7.74 -16.06
CA ARG A 202 -5.72 -6.85 -17.19
C ARG A 202 -4.67 -5.76 -16.93
N SER A 203 -3.60 -6.10 -16.19
CA SER A 203 -2.49 -5.19 -15.89
C SER A 203 -1.50 -5.15 -17.04
N LEU A 204 -1.30 -3.97 -17.65
CA LEU A 204 -0.33 -3.76 -18.74
C LEU A 204 1.13 -3.80 -18.26
N ALA A 205 1.37 -3.41 -17.00
CA ALA A 205 2.72 -3.39 -16.43
C ALA A 205 3.29 -4.81 -16.27
N ALA A 206 2.43 -5.76 -15.92
CA ALA A 206 2.85 -7.12 -15.58
C ALA A 206 3.58 -7.87 -16.72
N PRO A 207 3.04 -7.97 -17.95
CA PRO A 207 3.77 -8.61 -19.05
C PRO A 207 5.03 -7.83 -19.46
N ALA A 208 5.03 -6.49 -19.40
CA ALA A 208 6.21 -5.68 -19.71
C ALA A 208 7.37 -5.97 -18.72
N ILE A 209 7.07 -6.04 -17.42
CA ILE A 209 8.08 -6.37 -16.40
C ILE A 209 8.52 -7.82 -16.54
N ALA A 210 7.60 -8.75 -16.82
CA ALA A 210 7.95 -10.14 -17.08
C ALA A 210 8.94 -10.26 -18.25
N ALA A 211 8.75 -9.50 -19.34
CA ALA A 211 9.69 -9.44 -20.45
C ALA A 211 11.08 -8.93 -20.03
N VAL A 212 11.14 -7.85 -19.23
CA VAL A 212 12.40 -7.32 -18.68
C VAL A 212 13.13 -8.36 -17.80
N LEU A 213 12.39 -9.13 -16.99
CA LEU A 213 12.96 -10.18 -16.14
C LEU A 213 13.54 -11.36 -16.94
N LEU A 214 13.15 -11.56 -18.21
CA LEU A 214 13.72 -12.59 -19.08
C LEU A 214 15.08 -12.19 -19.68
N VAL A 215 15.36 -10.89 -19.82
CA VAL A 215 16.62 -10.37 -20.40
C VAL A 215 17.87 -10.96 -19.74
N PRO A 216 18.04 -10.94 -18.40
CA PRO A 216 19.23 -11.50 -17.77
C PRO A 216 19.33 -13.03 -17.91
N LEU A 217 18.20 -13.73 -18.13
CA LEU A 217 18.20 -15.17 -18.41
C LEU A 217 18.61 -15.48 -19.86
N ALA A 218 18.29 -14.59 -20.80
CA ALA A 218 18.65 -14.70 -22.22
C ALA A 218 20.17 -14.65 -22.45
N ALA A 219 20.90 -13.96 -21.57
CA ALA A 219 22.36 -13.89 -21.62
C ALA A 219 23.05 -15.22 -21.27
N ASP A 220 22.34 -16.16 -20.63
CA ASP A 220 22.88 -17.48 -20.26
C ASP A 220 22.49 -18.54 -21.33
N LYS A 221 23.48 -18.99 -22.12
CA LYS A 221 23.28 -19.97 -23.20
C LYS A 221 22.62 -21.28 -22.72
N VAL A 222 22.88 -21.68 -21.48
CA VAL A 222 22.32 -22.91 -20.87
C VAL A 222 20.81 -22.81 -20.67
N ARG A 223 20.27 -21.58 -20.60
CA ARG A 223 18.86 -21.31 -20.30
C ARG A 223 18.04 -20.89 -21.53
N SER A 224 18.61 -20.98 -22.72
CA SER A 224 17.96 -20.57 -23.99
C SER A 224 16.55 -21.14 -24.19
N ARG A 225 16.31 -22.43 -23.88
CA ARG A 225 14.97 -23.03 -23.96
C ARG A 225 13.97 -22.44 -22.94
N LEU A 226 14.41 -22.19 -21.70
CA LEU A 226 13.57 -21.56 -20.67
C LEU A 226 13.19 -20.14 -21.08
N VAL A 227 14.12 -19.41 -21.68
CA VAL A 227 13.91 -18.05 -22.18
C VAL A 227 12.90 -18.05 -23.32
N GLN A 228 13.01 -18.98 -24.27
CA GLN A 228 12.04 -19.10 -25.38
C GLN A 228 10.63 -19.42 -24.89
N VAL A 229 10.48 -20.41 -24.00
CA VAL A 229 9.18 -20.77 -23.41
C VAL A 229 8.62 -19.61 -22.59
N GLY A 230 9.47 -18.96 -21.77
CA GLY A 230 9.10 -17.79 -21.00
C GLY A 230 8.65 -16.63 -21.88
N ALA A 231 9.38 -16.33 -22.96
CA ALA A 231 9.04 -15.27 -23.90
C ALA A 231 7.71 -15.55 -24.63
N GLY A 232 7.49 -16.81 -25.03
CA GLY A 232 6.22 -17.25 -25.59
C GLY A 232 5.05 -17.06 -24.61
N LEU A 233 5.21 -17.45 -23.35
CA LEU A 233 4.19 -17.25 -22.31
C LEU A 233 3.93 -15.76 -22.06
N VAL A 234 4.98 -14.95 -21.94
CA VAL A 234 4.86 -13.49 -21.77
C VAL A 234 4.12 -12.87 -22.94
N LEU A 235 4.43 -13.26 -24.18
CA LEU A 235 3.73 -12.79 -25.37
C LEU A 235 2.25 -13.16 -25.35
N VAL A 236 1.92 -14.42 -25.03
CA VAL A 236 0.52 -14.87 -24.91
C VAL A 236 -0.23 -14.06 -23.86
N VAL A 237 0.35 -13.87 -22.67
CA VAL A 237 -0.25 -13.06 -21.62
C VAL A 237 -0.40 -11.61 -22.07
N ALA A 238 0.61 -11.03 -22.72
CA ALA A 238 0.57 -9.65 -23.23
C ALA A 238 -0.56 -9.45 -24.24
N VAL A 239 -0.65 -10.34 -25.23
CA VAL A 239 -1.72 -10.31 -26.26
C VAL A 239 -3.09 -10.45 -25.61
N ALA A 240 -3.26 -11.39 -24.68
CA ALA A 240 -4.54 -11.59 -23.99
C ALA A 240 -4.92 -10.38 -23.10
N VAL A 241 -3.96 -9.77 -22.41
CA VAL A 241 -4.19 -8.53 -21.63
C VAL A 241 -4.59 -7.39 -22.56
N VAL A 242 -3.87 -7.18 -23.67
CA VAL A 242 -4.19 -6.10 -24.63
C VAL A 242 -5.57 -6.33 -25.27
N ALA A 243 -5.87 -7.54 -25.72
CA ALA A 243 -7.16 -7.88 -26.34
C ALA A 243 -8.36 -7.72 -25.38
N SER A 244 -8.14 -7.85 -24.07
CA SER A 244 -9.20 -7.70 -23.06
C SER A 244 -9.38 -6.27 -22.54
N ARG A 245 -8.59 -5.30 -23.03
CA ARG A 245 -8.57 -3.90 -22.55
C ARG A 245 -9.22 -2.95 -23.57
N HIS A 246 -10.49 -2.66 -23.37
CA HIS A 246 -11.27 -1.74 -24.22
C HIS A 246 -10.85 -0.26 -24.08
N ASP A 247 -10.21 0.11 -22.97
CA ASP A 247 -9.75 1.47 -22.66
C ASP A 247 -8.37 1.81 -23.27
N LEU A 248 -7.75 0.89 -24.00
CA LEU A 248 -6.49 1.17 -24.70
C LEU A 248 -6.69 2.09 -25.90
N GLY A 249 -7.83 2.01 -26.59
CA GLY A 249 -8.13 2.82 -27.76
C GLY A 249 -8.20 4.32 -27.47
N SER A 250 -8.55 4.71 -26.24
CA SER A 250 -8.60 6.10 -25.80
C SER A 250 -7.28 6.60 -25.19
N LEU A 251 -6.27 5.73 -25.02
CA LEU A 251 -5.00 6.02 -24.31
C LEU A 251 -5.16 6.59 -22.88
N GLU A 252 -6.38 6.53 -22.33
CA GLU A 252 -6.75 7.15 -21.05
C GLU A 252 -5.86 6.69 -19.88
N PRO A 253 -5.49 5.39 -19.74
CA PRO A 253 -4.61 4.95 -18.66
C PRO A 253 -3.22 5.59 -18.68
N ILE A 254 -2.69 5.91 -19.87
CA ILE A 254 -1.38 6.54 -20.03
C ILE A 254 -1.51 8.04 -19.72
N ARG A 255 -2.57 8.67 -20.24
CA ARG A 255 -2.87 10.09 -19.99
C ARG A 255 -3.07 10.36 -18.50
N LEU A 256 -3.84 9.54 -17.79
CA LEU A 256 -4.05 9.69 -16.34
C LEU A 256 -2.73 9.56 -15.56
N ARG A 257 -1.85 8.61 -15.93
CA ARG A 257 -0.53 8.49 -15.30
C ARG A 257 0.35 9.70 -15.58
N TRP A 258 0.31 10.23 -16.79
CA TRP A 258 1.03 11.44 -17.15
C TRP A 258 0.58 12.63 -16.30
N VAL A 259 -0.74 12.82 -16.14
CA VAL A 259 -1.32 13.83 -15.22
C VAL A 259 -0.80 13.62 -13.80
N ASN A 260 -0.76 12.38 -13.30
CA ASN A 260 -0.25 12.07 -11.96
C ASN A 260 1.22 12.45 -11.80
N TRP A 261 2.04 12.20 -12.82
CA TRP A 261 3.45 12.57 -12.83
C TRP A 261 3.65 14.08 -12.89
N GLN A 262 2.84 14.79 -13.68
CA GLN A 262 2.83 16.25 -13.71
C GLN A 262 2.45 16.84 -12.35
N THR A 263 1.36 16.36 -11.74
CA THR A 263 0.93 16.75 -10.38
C THR A 263 2.04 16.49 -9.36
N THR A 264 2.65 15.30 -9.38
CA THR A 264 3.73 14.94 -8.43
C THR A 264 4.99 15.78 -8.67
N GLY A 265 5.34 16.05 -9.92
CA GLY A 265 6.44 16.94 -10.28
C GLY A 265 6.20 18.38 -9.83
N TRP A 266 4.96 18.86 -9.94
CA TRP A 266 4.55 20.16 -9.39
C TRP A 266 4.70 20.19 -7.87
N VAL A 267 4.22 19.16 -7.15
CA VAL A 267 4.37 19.04 -5.69
C VAL A 267 5.85 19.06 -5.29
N PHE A 268 6.71 18.28 -5.94
CA PHE A 268 8.15 18.33 -5.73
C PHE A 268 8.71 19.74 -5.99
N GLY A 269 8.24 20.39 -7.06
CA GLY A 269 8.61 21.75 -7.42
C GLY A 269 8.28 22.78 -6.33
N GLN A 270 7.17 22.62 -5.60
CA GLN A 270 6.77 23.48 -4.48
C GLN A 270 7.48 23.13 -3.15
N HIS A 271 7.86 21.87 -2.95
CA HIS A 271 8.40 21.36 -1.68
C HIS A 271 9.78 20.67 -1.84
N ARG A 272 10.71 21.30 -2.57
CA ARG A 272 11.94 20.65 -3.06
C ARG A 272 12.85 20.07 -1.98
N TRP A 273 12.95 20.71 -0.81
CA TRP A 273 13.98 20.36 0.17
C TRP A 273 13.63 19.13 1.00
N LEU A 274 12.49 19.20 1.69
CA LEU A 274 12.04 18.18 2.63
C LEU A 274 10.83 17.38 2.12
N GLY A 275 10.25 17.78 0.99
CA GLY A 275 9.03 17.17 0.46
C GLY A 275 7.80 17.54 1.27
N VAL A 276 6.76 16.73 1.09
CA VAL A 276 5.44 16.88 1.74
C VAL A 276 5.15 15.77 2.76
N GLY A 277 6.18 15.02 3.14
CA GLY A 277 6.09 13.85 4.01
C GLY A 277 5.46 12.63 3.32
N LEU A 278 5.73 11.46 3.87
CA LEU A 278 5.21 10.18 3.39
C LEU A 278 3.68 10.20 3.28
N GLY A 279 3.15 9.85 2.12
CA GLY A 279 1.71 9.89 1.83
C GLY A 279 1.12 11.29 1.59
N GLY A 280 1.93 12.35 1.64
CA GLY A 280 1.46 13.73 1.52
C GLY A 280 1.16 14.19 0.09
N VAL A 281 1.62 13.45 -0.94
CA VAL A 281 1.46 13.84 -2.36
C VAL A 281 0.01 14.06 -2.74
N GLY A 282 -0.91 13.22 -2.25
CA GLY A 282 -2.34 13.36 -2.52
C GLY A 282 -2.92 14.69 -2.04
N GLN A 283 -2.62 15.07 -0.79
CA GLN A 283 -3.13 16.33 -0.21
C GLN A 283 -2.46 17.55 -0.83
N ALA A 284 -1.13 17.54 -0.96
CA ALA A 284 -0.40 18.64 -1.58
C ALA A 284 -0.77 18.83 -3.06
N GLY A 285 -1.06 17.72 -3.75
CA GLY A 285 -1.45 17.70 -5.16
C GLY A 285 -2.80 18.35 -5.45
N LEU A 286 -3.69 18.54 -4.46
CA LEU A 286 -5.00 19.18 -4.66
C LEU A 286 -4.91 20.63 -5.14
N LEU A 287 -3.77 21.28 -4.90
CA LEU A 287 -3.46 22.65 -5.32
C LEU A 287 -2.81 22.72 -6.71
N ALA A 288 -2.44 21.58 -7.29
CA ALA A 288 -1.80 21.56 -8.60
C ALA A 288 -2.80 21.99 -9.70
N PRO A 289 -2.36 22.70 -10.75
CA PRO A 289 -3.21 23.06 -11.88
C PRO A 289 -3.87 21.85 -12.57
N THR A 290 -3.23 20.69 -12.48
CA THR A 290 -3.67 19.43 -13.07
C THR A 290 -4.60 18.61 -12.16
N ALA A 291 -4.85 19.05 -10.92
CA ALA A 291 -5.62 18.28 -9.93
C ALA A 291 -7.06 18.00 -10.38
N ALA A 292 -7.68 18.95 -11.08
CA ALA A 292 -9.04 18.81 -11.61
C ALA A 292 -9.17 17.68 -12.65
N ALA A 293 -8.08 17.35 -13.36
CA ALA A 293 -8.08 16.33 -14.39
C ALA A 293 -7.98 14.91 -13.82
N ASN A 294 -7.28 14.73 -12.69
CA ASN A 294 -7.24 13.45 -11.99
C ASN A 294 -6.85 13.63 -10.52
N ILE A 295 -7.77 13.30 -9.62
CA ILE A 295 -7.54 13.32 -8.18
C ILE A 295 -7.01 11.95 -7.78
N THR A 296 -5.72 11.88 -7.44
CA THR A 296 -5.09 10.64 -6.99
C THR A 296 -4.24 10.88 -5.75
N PRO A 297 -4.25 9.95 -4.77
CA PRO A 297 -3.32 9.99 -3.66
C PRO A 297 -1.90 9.53 -4.02
N TYR A 298 -1.71 8.94 -5.21
CA TYR A 298 -0.43 8.31 -5.61
C TYR A 298 0.02 8.70 -7.01
N ALA A 299 1.34 8.76 -7.19
CA ALA A 299 1.96 9.15 -8.47
C ALA A 299 1.90 8.04 -9.54
N HIS A 300 1.65 6.79 -9.15
CA HIS A 300 1.91 5.61 -10.01
C HIS A 300 3.35 5.57 -10.54
N ASN A 301 4.30 5.98 -9.70
CA ASN A 301 5.74 5.80 -9.84
C ASN A 301 6.32 6.04 -8.45
N THR A 302 6.73 4.97 -7.76
CA THR A 302 7.21 5.05 -6.37
C THR A 302 8.44 5.93 -6.24
N TYR A 303 9.33 5.94 -7.24
CA TYR A 303 10.56 6.74 -7.19
C TYR A 303 10.25 8.22 -7.26
N LEU A 304 9.37 8.62 -8.19
CA LEU A 304 8.88 9.99 -8.31
C LEU A 304 8.09 10.40 -7.06
N GLN A 305 7.28 9.48 -6.51
CA GLN A 305 6.53 9.72 -5.29
C GLN A 305 7.46 9.94 -4.09
N LEU A 306 8.43 9.06 -3.85
CA LEU A 306 9.40 9.21 -2.76
C LEU A 306 10.23 10.49 -2.92
N LEU A 307 10.53 10.91 -4.15
CA LEU A 307 11.20 12.18 -4.42
C LEU A 307 10.34 13.38 -3.99
N ALA A 308 9.04 13.37 -4.28
CA ALA A 308 8.12 14.43 -3.86
C ALA A 308 7.83 14.40 -2.34
N GLU A 309 7.80 13.21 -1.72
CA GLU A 309 7.50 13.05 -0.30
C GLU A 309 8.71 13.37 0.60
N LEU A 310 9.94 13.08 0.15
CA LEU A 310 11.16 13.29 0.94
C LEU A 310 12.02 14.47 0.46
N GLY A 311 11.69 15.04 -0.70
CA GLY A 311 12.49 16.09 -1.34
C GLY A 311 13.92 15.66 -1.65
N ILE A 312 14.79 16.65 -1.84
CA ILE A 312 16.23 16.47 -2.07
C ILE A 312 16.90 15.76 -0.89
N ALA A 313 16.41 15.99 0.33
CA ALA A 313 16.92 15.30 1.53
C ALA A 313 16.82 13.77 1.43
N GLY A 314 15.81 13.25 0.72
CA GLY A 314 15.63 11.81 0.48
C GLY A 314 16.48 11.22 -0.65
N VAL A 315 17.03 12.04 -1.56
CA VAL A 315 17.70 11.58 -2.80
C VAL A 315 18.89 10.67 -2.50
N GLY A 316 19.76 11.07 -1.56
CA GLY A 316 20.93 10.27 -1.20
C GLY A 316 20.55 8.88 -0.67
N VAL A 317 19.49 8.79 0.11
CA VAL A 317 19.01 7.52 0.66
C VAL A 317 18.34 6.68 -0.40
N LEU A 318 17.55 7.28 -1.29
CA LEU A 318 16.94 6.58 -2.42
C LEU A 318 18.01 6.01 -3.35
N ALA A 319 19.00 6.81 -3.73
CA ALA A 319 20.11 6.39 -4.58
C ALA A 319 20.92 5.25 -3.93
N ALA A 320 21.25 5.38 -2.64
CA ALA A 320 21.97 4.35 -1.92
C ALA A 320 21.16 3.05 -1.75
N GLY A 321 19.84 3.16 -1.55
CA GLY A 321 18.91 2.03 -1.52
C GLY A 321 18.82 1.31 -2.87
N VAL A 322 18.68 2.05 -3.97
CA VAL A 322 18.69 1.51 -5.34
C VAL A 322 20.02 0.81 -5.61
N TRP A 323 21.15 1.44 -5.28
CA TRP A 323 22.47 0.84 -5.45
C TRP A 323 22.63 -0.46 -4.64
N ALA A 324 22.24 -0.46 -3.37
CA ALA A 324 22.30 -1.63 -2.50
C ALA A 324 21.44 -2.79 -3.05
N LEU A 325 20.25 -2.48 -3.55
CA LEU A 325 19.34 -3.43 -4.16
C LEU A 325 19.90 -4.01 -5.47
N LEU A 326 20.45 -3.18 -6.35
CA LEU A 326 21.09 -3.64 -7.59
C LEU A 326 22.29 -4.55 -7.29
N ARG A 327 23.11 -4.19 -6.30
CA ARG A 327 24.23 -5.03 -5.83
C ARG A 327 23.72 -6.36 -5.28
N LEU A 328 22.65 -6.35 -4.48
CA LEU A 328 22.03 -7.55 -3.93
C LEU A 328 21.52 -8.47 -5.03
N ILE A 329 20.75 -7.94 -5.99
CA ILE A 329 20.21 -8.69 -7.13
C ILE A 329 21.37 -9.27 -7.95
N ARG A 330 22.38 -8.47 -8.31
CA ARG A 330 23.53 -8.92 -9.09
C ARG A 330 24.30 -10.05 -8.41
N THR A 331 24.60 -9.88 -7.12
CA THR A 331 25.36 -10.88 -6.34
C THR A 331 24.54 -12.16 -6.16
N GLY A 332 23.26 -12.01 -5.85
CA GLY A 332 22.34 -13.12 -5.63
C GLY A 332 21.94 -13.86 -6.91
N PHE A 333 21.96 -13.21 -8.07
CA PHE A 333 21.56 -13.84 -9.34
C PHE A 333 22.49 -14.99 -9.75
N ALA A 334 23.78 -14.91 -9.41
CA ALA A 334 24.76 -15.95 -9.71
C ALA A 334 24.43 -17.29 -9.02
N THR A 335 23.92 -17.25 -7.78
CA THR A 335 23.65 -18.45 -6.97
C THR A 335 22.17 -18.79 -6.85
N HIS A 336 21.30 -17.78 -6.86
CA HIS A 336 19.86 -17.89 -6.62
C HIS A 336 19.05 -17.06 -7.64
N PRO A 337 19.10 -17.41 -8.94
CA PRO A 337 18.54 -16.59 -10.00
C PRO A 337 17.03 -16.37 -9.89
N GLY A 338 16.22 -17.38 -9.55
CA GLY A 338 14.77 -17.18 -9.42
C GLY A 338 14.41 -16.28 -8.24
N LEU A 339 15.13 -16.38 -7.13
CA LEU A 339 14.94 -15.48 -5.98
C LEU A 339 15.39 -14.05 -6.30
N ALA A 340 16.51 -13.88 -7.01
CA ALA A 340 16.97 -12.57 -7.46
C ALA A 340 15.98 -11.90 -8.42
N LEU A 341 15.39 -12.66 -9.35
CA LEU A 341 14.35 -12.17 -10.25
C LEU A 341 13.05 -11.82 -9.52
N ALA A 342 12.63 -12.63 -8.57
CA ALA A 342 11.48 -12.29 -7.71
C ALA A 342 11.71 -10.97 -6.96
N VAL A 343 12.90 -10.78 -6.37
CA VAL A 343 13.27 -9.54 -5.69
C VAL A 343 13.33 -8.35 -6.65
N ALA A 344 13.70 -8.55 -7.91
CA ALA A 344 13.71 -7.49 -8.93
C ALA A 344 12.30 -7.05 -9.38
N THR A 345 11.28 -7.91 -9.24
CA THR A 345 9.92 -7.64 -9.72
C THR A 345 9.33 -6.34 -9.17
N ILE A 346 9.35 -6.15 -7.85
CA ILE A 346 8.67 -5.02 -7.21
C ILE A 346 9.35 -3.68 -7.51
N PRO A 347 10.67 -3.54 -7.40
CA PRO A 347 11.39 -2.34 -7.84
C PRO A 347 11.11 -1.96 -9.30
N LEU A 348 11.03 -2.94 -10.21
CA LEU A 348 10.69 -2.69 -11.61
C LEU A 348 9.23 -2.28 -11.78
N HIS A 349 8.29 -2.93 -11.08
CA HIS A 349 6.88 -2.55 -11.09
C HIS A 349 6.66 -1.13 -10.59
N ASN A 350 7.44 -0.74 -9.58
CA ASN A 350 7.38 0.57 -8.96
C ASN A 350 7.90 1.73 -9.85
N VAL A 351 8.47 1.44 -11.03
CA VAL A 351 8.76 2.46 -12.06
C VAL A 351 7.46 2.98 -12.68
N VAL A 352 6.41 2.15 -12.73
CA VAL A 352 5.14 2.44 -13.42
C VAL A 352 3.92 2.32 -12.52
N ASP A 353 4.13 2.05 -11.22
CA ASP A 353 3.08 1.98 -10.22
C ASP A 353 3.62 2.27 -8.80
N PHE A 354 2.73 2.20 -7.79
CA PHE A 354 3.05 2.49 -6.39
C PHE A 354 2.93 1.28 -5.45
N SER A 355 3.15 0.08 -5.96
CA SER A 355 2.89 -1.17 -5.22
C SER A 355 3.74 -1.35 -3.96
N ALA A 356 4.84 -0.62 -3.78
CA ALA A 356 5.56 -0.59 -2.50
C ALA A 356 4.74 0.00 -1.33
N TYR A 357 3.68 0.77 -1.61
CA TYR A 357 2.78 1.31 -0.59
C TYR A 357 1.68 0.31 -0.21
N ALA A 358 1.64 -0.85 -0.87
CA ALA A 358 0.66 -1.89 -0.62
C ALA A 358 1.27 -2.98 0.27
N PRO A 359 0.73 -3.24 1.46
CA PRO A 359 1.31 -4.21 2.40
C PRO A 359 1.37 -5.63 1.85
N GLU A 360 0.36 -6.03 1.09
CA GLU A 360 0.28 -7.34 0.45
C GLU A 360 1.37 -7.58 -0.59
N VAL A 361 2.02 -6.51 -1.07
CA VAL A 361 3.13 -6.58 -2.02
C VAL A 361 4.46 -6.36 -1.30
N LEU A 362 4.55 -5.30 -0.47
CA LEU A 362 5.80 -4.89 0.17
C LEU A 362 6.29 -5.93 1.17
N LEU A 363 5.41 -6.50 2.00
CA LEU A 363 5.83 -7.40 3.09
C LEU A 363 6.33 -8.75 2.58
N PRO A 364 5.65 -9.45 1.64
CA PRO A 364 6.22 -10.66 1.04
C PRO A 364 7.52 -10.36 0.29
N TRP A 365 7.60 -9.22 -0.41
CA TRP A 365 8.82 -8.80 -1.08
C TRP A 365 9.97 -8.57 -0.08
N ALA A 366 9.72 -7.91 1.06
CA ALA A 366 10.72 -7.67 2.08
C ALA A 366 11.27 -8.99 2.67
N VAL A 367 10.40 -9.99 2.87
CA VAL A 367 10.82 -11.34 3.27
C VAL A 367 11.74 -11.98 2.22
N LEU A 368 11.37 -11.94 0.94
CA LEU A 368 12.20 -12.52 -0.14
C LEU A 368 13.51 -11.76 -0.34
N ALA A 369 13.50 -10.44 -0.26
CA ALA A 369 14.69 -9.59 -0.33
C ALA A 369 15.63 -9.85 0.85
N GLY A 370 15.08 -9.99 2.06
CA GLY A 370 15.86 -10.36 3.25
C GLY A 370 16.44 -11.77 3.12
N THR A 371 15.66 -12.72 2.60
CA THR A 371 16.13 -14.09 2.32
C THR A 371 17.32 -14.09 1.35
N LEU A 372 17.22 -13.33 0.26
CA LEU A 372 18.31 -13.18 -0.71
C LEU A 372 19.54 -12.56 -0.06
N ALA A 373 19.36 -11.49 0.74
CA ALA A 373 20.44 -10.83 1.44
C ALA A 373 21.14 -11.76 2.44
N GLY A 374 20.39 -12.59 3.16
CA GLY A 374 20.95 -13.55 4.13
C GLY A 374 21.73 -14.69 3.47
N ARG A 375 21.45 -14.98 2.19
CA ARG A 375 22.14 -16.02 1.42
C ARG A 375 23.32 -15.49 0.60
N SER A 376 23.32 -14.20 0.26
CA SER A 376 24.25 -13.64 -0.72
C SER A 376 25.17 -12.54 -0.17
N LEU A 377 24.87 -11.97 0.99
CA LEU A 377 25.67 -10.88 1.58
C LEU A 377 26.11 -11.24 3.00
N PRO A 378 27.26 -10.71 3.47
CA PRO A 378 27.67 -10.86 4.86
C PRO A 378 26.67 -10.20 5.81
N LEU A 379 26.64 -10.64 7.06
CA LEU A 379 25.84 -10.00 8.11
C LEU A 379 26.37 -8.59 8.43
N PRO A 380 25.54 -7.69 9.01
CA PRO A 380 25.97 -6.34 9.38
C PRO A 380 27.16 -6.33 10.35
N GLU A 381 28.16 -5.50 10.08
CA GLU A 381 29.36 -5.35 10.93
C GLU A 381 29.06 -4.63 12.25
N ARG A 382 28.18 -3.61 12.21
CA ARG A 382 27.84 -2.75 13.37
C ARG A 382 26.36 -2.86 13.71
N PRO A 383 25.94 -4.01 14.27
CA PRO A 383 24.54 -4.25 14.51
C PRO A 383 23.97 -3.34 15.60
N LEU A 384 22.70 -3.03 15.45
CA LEU A 384 21.92 -2.32 16.45
C LEU A 384 21.68 -3.11 17.72
N ARG A 385 21.51 -2.36 18.82
CA ARG A 385 21.09 -2.94 20.10
C ARG A 385 19.69 -3.53 19.95
N GLY A 386 19.53 -4.78 20.38
CA GLY A 386 18.25 -5.49 20.28
C GLY A 386 17.09 -4.81 21.00
N SER A 387 17.36 -3.99 22.02
CA SER A 387 16.34 -3.18 22.71
C SER A 387 15.65 -2.18 21.79
N VAL A 388 16.40 -1.54 20.88
CA VAL A 388 15.81 -0.57 19.93
C VAL A 388 14.83 -1.28 18.99
N VAL A 389 15.21 -2.46 18.49
CA VAL A 389 14.37 -3.28 17.61
C VAL A 389 13.09 -3.73 18.34
N LEU A 390 13.22 -4.14 19.61
CA LEU A 390 12.08 -4.48 20.46
C LEU A 390 11.16 -3.28 20.72
N THR A 391 11.71 -2.11 21.00
CA THR A 391 10.93 -0.88 21.22
C THR A 391 10.13 -0.53 19.96
N LEU A 392 10.76 -0.57 18.78
CA LEU A 392 10.06 -0.32 17.51
C LEU A 392 8.93 -1.34 17.27
N ALA A 393 9.18 -2.62 17.54
CA ALA A 393 8.16 -3.66 17.43
C ALA A 393 7.01 -3.49 18.43
N GLY A 394 7.33 -3.09 19.68
CA GLY A 394 6.34 -2.82 20.72
C GLY A 394 5.45 -1.62 20.38
N ILE A 395 6.05 -0.53 19.90
CA ILE A 395 5.32 0.66 19.44
C ILE A 395 4.44 0.31 18.24
N GLY A 396 4.97 -0.41 17.25
CA GLY A 396 4.21 -0.85 16.09
C GLY A 396 3.02 -1.74 16.45
N ALA A 397 3.21 -2.69 17.38
CA ALA A 397 2.14 -3.53 17.90
C ALA A 397 1.06 -2.69 18.61
N LEU A 398 1.45 -1.81 19.52
CA LEU A 398 0.51 -0.95 20.23
C LEU A 398 -0.30 -0.06 19.26
N LEU A 399 0.37 0.67 18.37
CA LEU A 399 -0.30 1.58 17.45
C LEU A 399 -1.21 0.84 16.47
N SER A 400 -0.77 -0.29 15.92
CA SER A 400 -1.62 -1.09 15.03
C SER A 400 -2.84 -1.66 15.76
N THR A 401 -2.71 -2.14 17.00
CA THR A 401 -3.86 -2.59 17.81
C THR A 401 -4.85 -1.46 18.07
N LEU A 402 -4.37 -0.25 18.36
CA LEU A 402 -5.22 0.92 18.56
C LEU A 402 -5.95 1.32 17.27
N VAL A 403 -5.27 1.30 16.12
CA VAL A 403 -5.89 1.52 14.80
C VAL A 403 -6.96 0.47 14.51
N TRP A 404 -6.64 -0.80 14.67
CA TRP A 404 -7.62 -1.88 14.48
C TRP A 404 -8.84 -1.71 15.39
N ARG A 405 -8.63 -1.37 16.67
CA ARG A 405 -9.73 -1.13 17.60
C ARG A 405 -10.60 0.05 17.15
N GLY A 406 -9.99 1.15 16.70
CA GLY A 406 -10.70 2.29 16.12
C GLY A 406 -11.52 1.90 14.90
N GLU A 407 -10.97 1.10 13.98
CA GLU A 407 -11.70 0.63 12.80
C GLU A 407 -12.87 -0.31 13.16
N VAL A 408 -12.70 -1.23 14.12
CA VAL A 408 -13.80 -2.10 14.58
C VAL A 408 -14.96 -1.26 15.08
N GLU A 409 -14.70 -0.25 15.91
CA GLU A 409 -15.73 0.68 16.40
C GLU A 409 -16.36 1.46 15.24
N LEU A 410 -15.55 1.93 14.28
CA LEU A 410 -16.05 2.67 13.12
C LEU A 410 -16.96 1.82 12.23
N VAL A 411 -16.60 0.56 11.98
CA VAL A 411 -17.44 -0.41 11.25
C VAL A 411 -18.73 -0.68 12.03
N SER A 412 -18.66 -0.81 13.35
CA SER A 412 -19.86 -0.95 14.19
C SER A 412 -20.79 0.26 14.10
N ALA A 413 -20.28 1.48 13.85
CA ALA A 413 -21.11 2.65 13.62
C ALA A 413 -21.97 2.54 12.32
N THR A 414 -21.47 1.82 11.31
CA THR A 414 -22.17 1.58 10.03
C THR A 414 -23.10 0.37 10.03
N ALA A 415 -22.99 -0.53 11.01
CA ALA A 415 -23.74 -1.79 11.02
C ALA A 415 -25.20 -1.57 11.49
N PRO A 416 -26.21 -2.01 10.73
CA PRO A 416 -27.60 -1.98 11.20
C PRO A 416 -27.86 -3.03 12.29
N PRO A 417 -28.66 -2.74 13.34
CA PRO A 417 -29.13 -1.42 13.76
C PRO A 417 -28.11 -0.71 14.66
N SER A 418 -27.50 0.38 14.19
CA SER A 418 -26.72 1.25 15.07
C SER A 418 -27.66 2.27 15.69
N ALA A 419 -28.01 2.09 16.97
CA ALA A 419 -28.92 2.99 17.68
C ALA A 419 -28.35 4.42 17.86
N ARG A 420 -27.01 4.54 17.85
CA ARG A 420 -26.27 5.80 18.08
C ARG A 420 -25.01 5.88 17.21
N PRO A 421 -25.15 5.95 15.87
CA PRO A 421 -24.01 5.84 14.94
C PRO A 421 -22.97 6.94 15.15
N VAL A 422 -23.39 8.17 15.45
CA VAL A 422 -22.48 9.29 15.72
C VAL A 422 -21.64 9.05 16.98
N GLU A 423 -22.27 8.61 18.08
CA GLU A 423 -21.56 8.32 19.33
C GLU A 423 -20.53 7.19 19.16
N THR A 424 -20.88 6.13 18.43
CA THR A 424 -19.98 5.03 18.12
C THR A 424 -18.79 5.48 17.27
N ALA A 425 -19.02 6.31 16.25
CA ALA A 425 -17.95 6.90 15.44
C ALA A 425 -17.03 7.83 16.28
N LEU A 426 -17.59 8.59 17.22
CA LEU A 426 -16.79 9.38 18.16
C LEU A 426 -16.03 8.52 19.18
N ALA A 427 -16.55 7.34 19.55
CA ALA A 427 -15.83 6.37 20.37
C ALA A 427 -14.62 5.80 19.64
N ALA A 428 -14.76 5.49 18.34
CA ALA A 428 -13.63 5.10 17.47
C ALA A 428 -12.50 6.15 17.51
N ALA A 429 -12.86 7.44 17.44
CA ALA A 429 -11.91 8.54 17.48
C ALA A 429 -11.05 8.62 18.76
N ARG A 430 -11.50 8.01 19.88
CA ARG A 430 -10.74 7.98 21.15
C ARG A 430 -9.58 6.99 21.10
N TRP A 431 -9.72 5.91 20.33
CA TRP A 431 -8.67 4.91 20.14
C TRP A 431 -7.54 5.42 19.24
N VAL A 432 -7.88 6.30 18.30
CA VAL A 432 -6.96 6.87 17.32
C VAL A 432 -7.00 8.41 17.33
N PRO A 433 -6.51 9.06 18.41
CA PRO A 433 -6.55 10.52 18.52
C PRO A 433 -5.72 11.24 17.45
N TRP A 434 -4.81 10.53 16.77
CA TRP A 434 -4.00 11.01 15.64
C TRP A 434 -4.64 10.76 14.27
N GLU A 435 -5.85 10.21 14.18
CA GLU A 435 -6.59 10.06 12.92
C GLU A 435 -7.79 11.01 12.90
N VAL A 436 -8.07 11.56 11.72
CA VAL A 436 -9.21 12.45 11.51
C VAL A 436 -10.41 11.72 10.93
N THR A 437 -10.16 10.61 10.24
CA THR A 437 -11.17 9.80 9.53
C THR A 437 -12.39 9.46 10.41
N PRO A 438 -12.27 8.98 11.67
CA PRO A 438 -13.46 8.67 12.48
C PRO A 438 -14.31 9.89 12.82
N VAL A 439 -13.70 11.08 12.95
CA VAL A 439 -14.42 12.32 13.26
C VAL A 439 -15.04 12.95 12.02
N GLU A 440 -14.36 12.90 10.87
CA GLU A 440 -14.97 13.25 9.58
C GLU A 440 -16.17 12.35 9.27
N PHE A 441 -16.08 11.06 9.58
CA PHE A 441 -17.18 10.12 9.45
C PHE A 441 -18.35 10.45 10.39
N ALA A 442 -18.06 10.72 11.67
CA ALA A 442 -19.07 11.19 12.63
C ALA A 442 -19.74 12.50 12.18
N ALA A 443 -18.98 13.41 11.56
CA ALA A 443 -19.52 14.64 10.99
C ALA A 443 -20.49 14.35 9.84
N GLY A 444 -20.16 13.42 8.95
CA GLY A 444 -21.06 12.99 7.87
C GLY A 444 -22.38 12.46 8.42
N LEU A 445 -22.31 11.50 9.37
CA LEU A 445 -23.50 10.93 10.02
C LEU A 445 -24.35 11.99 10.73
N ALA A 446 -23.71 12.91 11.45
CA ALA A 446 -24.42 13.95 12.20
C ALA A 446 -25.10 14.98 11.29
N LEU A 447 -24.60 15.17 10.06
CA LEU A 447 -25.19 16.06 9.06
C LEU A 447 -26.31 15.38 8.25
N GLU A 448 -26.27 14.05 8.11
CA GLU A 448 -27.34 13.27 7.48
C GLU A 448 -28.54 13.04 8.42
N GLY A 449 -28.30 12.97 9.73
CA GLY A 449 -29.32 12.80 10.77
C GLY A 449 -29.87 14.12 11.34
N VAL A 450 -30.98 14.02 12.09
CA VAL A 450 -31.50 15.10 12.93
C VAL A 450 -30.88 14.98 14.32
N GLU A 451 -29.59 15.26 14.42
CA GLU A 451 -28.87 15.18 15.68
C GLU A 451 -29.09 16.43 16.56
N PRO A 452 -29.16 16.29 17.90
CA PRO A 452 -29.24 17.44 18.79
C PRO A 452 -28.05 18.39 18.64
N ALA A 453 -28.27 19.69 18.85
CA ALA A 453 -27.23 20.73 18.76
C ALA A 453 -25.97 20.42 19.61
N VAL A 454 -26.16 19.75 20.75
CA VAL A 454 -25.07 19.30 21.64
C VAL A 454 -24.16 18.29 20.95
N VAL A 455 -24.72 17.37 20.16
CA VAL A 455 -23.96 16.36 19.40
C VAL A 455 -23.16 17.06 18.30
N LEU A 456 -23.81 17.94 17.52
CA LEU A 456 -23.14 18.73 16.47
C LEU A 456 -21.97 19.55 17.03
N SER A 457 -22.16 20.21 18.18
CA SER A 457 -21.11 20.99 18.84
C SER A 457 -19.94 20.11 19.30
N ASN A 458 -20.23 18.91 19.82
CA ASN A 458 -19.20 17.98 20.23
C ASN A 458 -18.37 17.46 19.04
N VAL A 459 -19.02 17.16 17.91
CA VAL A 459 -18.34 16.75 16.68
C VAL A 459 -17.45 17.88 16.16
N ASP A 460 -17.95 19.12 16.05
CA ASP A 460 -17.15 20.28 15.62
C ASP A 460 -15.92 20.49 16.52
N ARG A 461 -16.10 20.43 17.85
CA ARG A 461 -15.00 20.54 18.81
C ARG A 461 -13.93 19.46 18.59
N LEU A 462 -14.33 18.21 18.39
CA LEU A 462 -13.41 17.10 18.16
C LEU A 462 -12.74 17.15 16.78
N LEU A 463 -13.42 17.69 15.78
CA LEU A 463 -12.88 17.90 14.44
C LEU A 463 -11.83 19.02 14.46
N ALA A 464 -12.14 20.13 15.16
CA ALA A 464 -11.23 21.25 15.39
C ALA A 464 -9.95 20.82 16.13
N ALA A 465 -10.09 19.98 17.17
CA ALA A 465 -8.95 19.45 17.93
C ALA A 465 -7.98 18.58 17.09
N ARG A 466 -8.43 18.11 15.91
CA ARG A 466 -7.66 17.27 14.98
C ARG A 466 -7.18 18.00 13.73
N ALA A 467 -7.29 19.33 13.68
CA ALA A 467 -6.81 20.14 12.56
C ALA A 467 -5.33 19.86 12.21
N TRP A 468 -4.50 19.54 13.21
CA TRP A 468 -3.09 19.25 13.02
C TRP A 468 -2.81 17.93 12.29
N VAL A 469 -3.76 16.97 12.28
CA VAL A 469 -3.58 15.67 11.61
C VAL A 469 -3.64 15.83 10.09
N ARG A 470 -4.62 16.61 9.61
CA ARG A 470 -4.79 16.94 8.18
C ARG A 470 -4.90 18.45 7.96
N PRO A 471 -3.81 19.21 8.18
CA PRO A 471 -3.84 20.68 8.23
C PRO A 471 -4.25 21.32 6.89
N HIS A 472 -4.11 20.61 5.78
CA HIS A 472 -4.42 21.10 4.43
C HIS A 472 -5.57 20.35 3.73
N SER A 473 -6.35 19.56 4.45
CA SER A 473 -7.48 18.82 3.84
C SER A 473 -8.65 19.72 3.49
N ALA A 474 -9.12 19.67 2.25
CA ALA A 474 -10.34 20.34 1.81
C ALA A 474 -11.60 19.67 2.39
N SER A 475 -11.62 18.34 2.52
CA SER A 475 -12.76 17.60 3.11
C SER A 475 -12.98 18.00 4.56
N TRP A 476 -11.89 18.15 5.31
CA TRP A 476 -11.94 18.53 6.71
C TRP A 476 -12.56 19.93 6.89
N ALA A 477 -12.13 20.89 6.05
CA ALA A 477 -12.65 22.25 6.06
C ALA A 477 -14.14 22.30 5.63
N GLU A 478 -14.51 21.50 4.63
CA GLU A 478 -15.89 21.33 4.16
C GLU A 478 -16.80 20.75 5.26
N SER A 479 -16.39 19.67 5.92
CA SER A 479 -17.13 19.07 7.04
C SER A 479 -17.34 20.07 8.17
N ARG A 480 -16.31 20.85 8.51
CA ARG A 480 -16.41 21.89 9.54
C ARG A 480 -17.37 23.01 9.15
N CYS A 481 -17.30 23.48 7.90
CA CYS A 481 -18.25 24.47 7.37
C CYS A 481 -19.70 23.98 7.52
N ARG A 482 -19.99 22.75 7.11
CA ARG A 482 -21.35 22.19 7.18
C ARG A 482 -21.85 22.03 8.61
N LEU A 483 -21.00 21.59 9.54
CA LEU A 483 -21.34 21.50 10.97
C LEU A 483 -21.70 22.88 11.54
N LEU A 484 -20.94 23.92 11.19
CA LEU A 484 -21.20 25.29 11.64
C LEU A 484 -22.51 25.86 11.07
N LEU A 485 -22.83 25.57 9.81
CA LEU A 485 -24.12 25.92 9.21
C LEU A 485 -25.28 25.26 9.95
N ALA A 486 -25.16 23.96 10.26
CA ALA A 486 -26.16 23.21 11.02
C ALA A 486 -26.36 23.77 12.44
N GLN A 487 -25.31 24.35 13.03
CA GLN A 487 -25.37 25.05 14.32
C GLN A 487 -25.87 26.51 14.22
N GLY A 488 -26.18 27.02 13.03
CA GLY A 488 -26.60 28.41 12.82
C GLY A 488 -25.47 29.45 12.86
N ARG A 489 -24.19 29.02 12.83
CA ARG A 489 -23.00 29.86 12.89
C ARG A 489 -22.49 30.26 11.49
N GLN A 490 -23.32 30.99 10.74
CA GLN A 490 -23.08 31.29 9.32
C GLN A 490 -21.76 32.03 9.05
N GLY A 491 -21.42 33.05 9.87
CA GLY A 491 -20.20 33.84 9.68
C GLY A 491 -18.92 32.99 9.80
N GLU A 492 -18.90 32.05 10.74
CA GLU A 492 -17.78 31.12 10.90
C GLU A 492 -17.77 30.06 9.80
N ALA A 493 -18.94 29.56 9.39
CA ALA A 493 -19.05 28.63 8.28
C ALA A 493 -18.48 29.22 6.98
N LEU A 494 -18.74 30.49 6.70
CA LEU A 494 -18.21 31.18 5.51
C LEU A 494 -16.66 31.17 5.47
N VAL A 495 -16.00 31.31 6.62
CA VAL A 495 -14.53 31.23 6.70
C VAL A 495 -14.05 29.85 6.28
N TRP A 496 -14.70 28.79 6.76
CA TRP A 496 -14.33 27.41 6.44
C TRP A 496 -14.73 26.99 5.02
N ALA A 497 -15.81 27.54 4.45
CA ALA A 497 -16.14 27.36 3.04
C ALA A 497 -15.02 27.92 2.13
N ARG A 498 -14.56 29.13 2.43
CA ARG A 498 -13.44 29.77 1.72
C ARG A 498 -12.14 28.99 1.89
N GLU A 499 -11.89 28.46 3.09
CA GLU A 499 -10.75 27.60 3.37
C GLU A 499 -10.79 26.31 2.53
N ALA A 500 -11.94 25.62 2.50
CA ALA A 500 -12.14 24.42 1.69
C ALA A 500 -11.89 24.72 0.21
N ARG A 501 -12.45 25.82 -0.30
CA ARG A 501 -12.24 26.26 -1.68
C ARG A 501 -10.78 26.59 -1.96
N ARG A 502 -10.09 27.27 -1.04
CA ARG A 502 -8.65 27.56 -1.20
C ARG A 502 -7.82 26.27 -1.32
N ARG A 503 -8.22 25.21 -0.61
CA ARG A 503 -7.52 23.91 -0.60
C ARG A 503 -7.85 23.03 -1.81
N ALA A 504 -9.00 23.22 -2.44
CA ALA A 504 -9.43 22.50 -3.64
C ALA A 504 -10.23 23.43 -4.58
N PRO A 505 -9.55 24.38 -5.26
CA PRO A 505 -10.22 25.49 -5.97
C PRO A 505 -11.05 25.07 -7.17
N TRP A 506 -10.85 23.85 -7.66
CA TRP A 506 -11.54 23.27 -8.81
C TRP A 506 -12.84 22.53 -8.44
N ARG A 507 -13.17 22.36 -7.15
CA ARG A 507 -14.42 21.69 -6.72
C ARG A 507 -15.58 22.68 -6.75
N GLU A 508 -16.43 22.60 -7.78
CA GLU A 508 -17.59 23.49 -7.97
C GLU A 508 -18.54 23.52 -6.77
N GLY A 509 -18.81 22.37 -6.14
CA GLY A 509 -19.66 22.28 -4.95
C GLY A 509 -19.16 23.10 -3.74
N LEU A 510 -17.89 23.51 -3.71
CA LEU A 510 -17.37 24.40 -2.67
C LEU A 510 -17.73 25.87 -2.91
N THR A 511 -17.91 26.27 -4.17
CA THR A 511 -18.44 27.60 -4.53
C THR A 511 -19.90 27.72 -4.12
N GLU A 512 -20.69 26.68 -4.37
CA GLU A 512 -22.09 26.61 -3.91
C GLU A 512 -22.20 26.64 -2.38
N LEU A 513 -21.32 25.91 -1.69
CA LEU A 513 -21.24 25.94 -0.24
C LEU A 513 -20.89 27.33 0.31
N GLU A 514 -19.93 28.03 -0.30
CA GLU A 514 -19.60 29.42 0.06
C GLU A 514 -20.78 30.38 -0.15
N ALA A 515 -21.49 30.23 -1.27
CA ALA A 515 -22.68 31.02 -1.58
C ALA A 515 -23.81 30.76 -0.58
N ALA A 516 -24.02 29.52 -0.17
CA ALA A 516 -25.00 29.14 0.84
C ALA A 516 -24.71 29.78 2.21
N CYS A 517 -23.43 29.96 2.56
CA CYS A 517 -23.03 30.65 3.79
C CYS A 517 -23.27 32.16 3.76
N SER A 518 -23.37 32.76 2.57
CA SER A 518 -23.44 34.22 2.39
C SER A 518 -24.87 34.77 2.32
N ARG A 519 -25.89 33.90 2.25
CA ARG A 519 -27.30 34.32 2.18
C ARG A 519 -27.80 34.76 3.56
N PRO A 520 -28.32 35.99 3.72
CA PRO A 520 -29.02 36.38 4.94
C PRO A 520 -30.23 35.47 5.14
N ARG A 521 -30.44 35.00 6.37
CA ARG A 521 -31.58 34.17 6.75
C ARG A 521 -32.89 34.94 6.74
#